data_AF-A0A537N3J5-F1
#
_entry.id   AF-A0A537N3J5-F1
#
_cell.length_a   1.000
_cell.length_b   1.000
_cell.length_c   1.000
_cell.angle_alpha   90.00
_cell.angle_beta   90.00
_cell.angle_gamma   90.00
#
_symmetry.space_group_name_H-M   'P 1'
#
loop_
_entity.id
_entity.type
_entity.pdbx_description
1 polymer ?
#
loop_
_entity_poly.entity_id
_entity_poly.type
_entity_poly.pdbx_seq_one_letter_code
_entity_poly.pdbx_strand_id
1 'polypeptide(L)'
;MRHLAVLSLGLAALLTWPGSAVRAEPRSGGMLRIEWEVKNRFRLFRDEADFQRHVAATRGESVLAAERRLARETDGRGWARDVVERLCVDRSGNLLETCDRDGERENYLAPRDHRVGVALAGTVPANNGCAWSFNDGEAPPKEITAACTDEIKVRVRYGRPTLAAIDIILPDGTAQRLVNEIQVRDVLIAGLGDSIAAGEGNPDRPIRLSDEGFCFRRLGGSEYFRPGRAGFGGNKSCETVPGDDGRTSDWARQSARWLSGACHRSLYSYQTRTALALAVESPHLAVTFIPLACSGATVDIGFLGNLRALECPSPGAGGP
;
A
#
# COMPACT_ATOMS: atom_id res chain seq x y z
N MET A 1 63.45 13.11 -38.85
CA MET A 1 62.62 11.93 -38.51
C MET A 1 61.42 12.45 -37.71
N ARG A 2 60.23 12.58 -38.34
CA ARG A 2 59.10 11.62 -38.25
C ARG A 2 58.59 11.51 -36.80
N HIS A 3 57.38 11.91 -36.37
CA HIS A 3 56.07 12.06 -37.02
C HIS A 3 55.16 13.03 -36.21
N LEU A 4 54.19 13.65 -36.89
CA LEU A 4 52.98 14.22 -36.30
C LEU A 4 52.12 13.11 -35.63
N ALA A 5 51.47 13.43 -34.52
CA ALA A 5 50.24 12.76 -34.10
C ALA A 5 49.29 13.77 -33.44
N VAL A 6 48.26 14.13 -34.22
CA VAL A 6 47.03 14.80 -33.81
C VAL A 6 46.13 13.77 -33.13
N LEU A 7 45.46 14.12 -32.02
CA LEU A 7 44.27 13.41 -31.52
C LEU A 7 43.40 14.33 -30.65
N SER A 8 42.47 14.99 -31.35
CA SER A 8 41.03 15.16 -31.02
C SER A 8 40.58 15.41 -29.57
N LEU A 9 40.19 16.67 -29.31
CA LEU A 9 39.20 17.03 -28.29
C LEU A 9 37.81 16.50 -28.69
N GLY A 10 37.28 15.55 -27.93
CA GLY A 10 35.89 15.12 -28.02
C GLY A 10 34.99 16.05 -27.21
N LEU A 11 34.19 16.87 -27.90
CA LEU A 11 33.12 17.67 -27.31
C LEU A 11 31.95 16.73 -26.96
N ALA A 12 31.71 16.47 -25.66
CA ALA A 12 30.52 15.75 -25.22
C ALA A 12 29.32 16.70 -25.26
N ALA A 13 28.52 16.60 -26.32
CA ALA A 13 27.23 17.27 -26.41
C ALA A 13 26.24 16.64 -25.41
N LEU A 14 25.98 17.34 -24.32
CA LEU A 14 24.87 17.06 -23.41
C LEU A 14 23.55 17.37 -24.15
N LEU A 15 22.93 16.34 -24.71
CA LEU A 15 21.54 16.40 -25.16
C LEU A 15 20.64 16.51 -23.93
N THR A 16 20.36 17.74 -23.50
CA THR A 16 19.29 18.01 -22.55
C THR A 16 17.95 17.79 -23.25
N TRP A 17 17.32 16.64 -23.02
CA TRP A 17 15.91 16.46 -23.33
C TRP A 17 15.09 17.34 -22.37
N PRO A 18 14.30 18.31 -22.85
CA PRO A 18 13.27 18.90 -22.01
C PRO A 18 12.14 17.87 -21.95
N GLY A 19 12.21 16.98 -20.95
CA GLY A 19 11.03 16.23 -20.53
C GLY A 19 10.01 17.24 -20.01
N SER A 20 9.08 17.65 -20.86
CA SER A 20 7.93 18.43 -20.45
C SER A 20 7.19 17.63 -19.38
N ALA A 21 7.37 18.03 -18.12
CA ALA A 21 6.48 17.63 -17.05
C ALA A 21 5.09 18.16 -17.43
N VAL A 22 4.24 17.29 -17.99
CA VAL A 22 2.84 17.57 -18.22
C VAL A 22 2.21 17.70 -16.84
N ARG A 23 2.17 18.94 -16.35
CA ARG A 23 1.40 19.32 -15.19
C ARG A 23 -0.06 19.30 -15.63
N ALA A 24 -0.80 18.28 -15.21
CA ALA A 24 -2.25 18.29 -15.31
C ALA A 24 -2.78 19.36 -14.34
N GLU A 25 -3.04 20.56 -14.84
CA GLU A 25 -3.91 21.50 -14.16
C GLU A 25 -5.32 20.91 -14.06
N PRO A 26 -6.06 21.18 -12.97
CA PRO A 26 -7.48 20.88 -12.92
C PRO A 26 -8.16 21.76 -13.97
N ARG A 27 -8.49 21.17 -15.12
CA ARG A 27 -9.26 21.82 -16.18
C ARG A 27 -10.69 22.05 -15.68
N SER A 28 -10.92 23.15 -14.96
CA SER A 28 -12.27 23.66 -14.69
C SER A 28 -12.82 24.29 -15.97
N GLY A 29 -13.50 23.48 -16.79
CA GLY A 29 -14.11 23.89 -18.06
C GLY A 29 -14.12 22.81 -19.14
N GLY A 30 -14.21 21.53 -18.76
CA GLY A 30 -14.24 20.41 -19.69
C GLY A 30 -15.65 20.05 -20.19
N MET A 31 -15.71 19.45 -21.38
CA MET A 31 -16.89 18.75 -21.90
C MET A 31 -17.34 17.70 -20.89
N LEU A 32 -18.66 17.61 -20.71
CA LEU A 32 -19.30 16.70 -19.77
C LEU A 32 -18.94 15.24 -20.09
N ARG A 33 -18.47 14.49 -19.09
CA ARG A 33 -18.05 13.09 -19.25
C ARG A 33 -18.27 12.29 -17.97
N ILE A 34 -18.41 10.98 -18.12
CA ILE A 34 -18.43 10.06 -16.98
C ILE A 34 -16.98 9.73 -16.59
N GLU A 35 -16.60 10.04 -15.36
CA GLU A 35 -15.34 9.60 -14.77
C GLU A 35 -15.60 8.50 -13.74
N TRP A 36 -14.65 7.59 -13.60
CA TRP A 36 -14.76 6.50 -12.65
C TRP A 36 -13.39 6.13 -12.09
N GLU A 37 -13.38 5.54 -10.91
CA GLU A 37 -12.19 4.96 -10.32
C GLU A 37 -12.54 3.74 -9.47
N VAL A 38 -11.59 2.82 -9.38
CA VAL A 38 -11.65 1.71 -8.42
C VAL A 38 -11.46 2.29 -7.02
N LYS A 39 -12.33 1.87 -6.10
CA LYS A 39 -12.22 2.20 -4.67
C LYS A 39 -11.34 1.16 -4.00
N ASN A 40 -10.51 1.62 -3.06
CA ASN A 40 -9.53 0.80 -2.35
C ASN A 40 -8.66 -0.06 -3.31
N ARG A 41 -7.86 0.62 -4.14
CA ARG A 41 -7.15 0.02 -5.28
C ARG A 41 -6.02 -0.91 -4.87
N PHE A 42 -5.49 -0.74 -3.66
CA PHE A 42 -4.45 -1.59 -3.11
C PHE A 42 -5.08 -2.65 -2.21
N ARG A 43 -5.34 -3.83 -2.77
CA ARG A 43 -6.16 -4.87 -2.13
C ARG A 43 -5.53 -5.47 -0.89
N LEU A 44 -4.29 -5.16 -0.51
CA LEU A 44 -3.79 -5.59 0.79
C LEU A 44 -4.51 -4.87 1.95
N PHE A 45 -5.02 -3.64 1.76
CA PHE A 45 -5.67 -2.84 2.80
C PHE A 45 -7.16 -3.18 2.94
N ARG A 46 -7.62 -3.55 4.14
CA ARG A 46 -9.04 -3.88 4.36
C ARG A 46 -9.96 -2.67 4.21
N ASP A 47 -9.47 -1.49 4.56
CA ASP A 47 -10.28 -0.28 4.64
C ASP A 47 -9.86 0.76 3.60
N GLU A 48 -10.84 1.26 2.85
CA GLU A 48 -10.67 2.32 1.85
C GLU A 48 -10.01 3.57 2.46
N ALA A 49 -10.31 3.89 3.73
CA ALA A 49 -9.72 5.03 4.42
C ALA A 49 -8.19 4.97 4.48
N ASP A 50 -7.62 3.78 4.66
CA ASP A 50 -6.17 3.60 4.67
C ASP A 50 -5.57 3.85 3.28
N PHE A 51 -6.25 3.42 2.22
CA PHE A 51 -5.84 3.72 0.85
C PHE A 51 -5.97 5.22 0.50
N GLN A 52 -7.08 5.86 0.89
CA GLN A 52 -7.35 7.27 0.60
C GLN A 52 -6.34 8.22 1.24
N ARG A 53 -5.75 7.84 2.39
CA ARG A 53 -4.61 8.58 2.97
C ARG A 53 -3.42 8.66 2.02
N HIS A 54 -3.11 7.58 1.30
CA HIS A 54 -2.03 7.59 0.32
C HIS A 54 -2.40 8.40 -0.93
N VAL A 55 -3.64 8.31 -1.43
CA VAL A 55 -4.12 9.15 -2.53
C VAL A 55 -4.04 10.64 -2.16
N ALA A 56 -4.46 11.00 -0.95
CA ALA A 56 -4.41 12.38 -0.46
C ALA A 56 -2.99 12.90 -0.21
N ALA A 57 -2.04 12.02 0.12
CA ALA A 57 -0.64 12.36 0.33
C ALA A 57 0.14 12.55 -0.98
N THR A 58 -0.20 11.81 -2.04
CA THR A 58 0.56 11.74 -3.31
C THR A 58 0.11 12.77 -4.36
N ARG A 59 -0.59 13.86 -4.01
CA ARG A 59 -1.20 14.84 -4.94
C ARG A 59 -0.21 15.54 -5.90
N GLY A 60 0.29 14.83 -6.92
CA GLY A 60 1.32 15.30 -7.86
C GLY A 60 2.71 15.42 -7.24
N GLU A 61 2.95 14.79 -6.09
CA GLU A 61 4.22 14.84 -5.37
C GLU A 61 5.00 13.52 -5.52
N SER A 62 6.30 13.56 -5.20
CA SER A 62 7.12 12.35 -5.17
C SER A 62 6.75 11.44 -4.00
N VAL A 63 7.03 10.14 -4.13
CA VAL A 63 6.81 9.15 -3.05
C VAL A 63 7.46 9.58 -1.74
N LEU A 64 8.67 10.15 -1.78
CA LEU A 64 9.35 10.66 -0.58
C LEU A 64 8.61 11.82 0.09
N ALA A 65 8.04 12.74 -0.70
CA ALA A 65 7.29 13.87 -0.16
C ALA A 65 5.97 13.40 0.49
N ALA A 66 5.26 12.46 -0.17
CA ALA A 66 4.08 11.82 0.38
C ALA A 66 4.39 11.08 1.70
N GLU A 67 5.47 10.31 1.77
CA GLU A 67 5.85 9.61 3.01
C GLU A 67 6.27 10.56 4.13
N ARG A 68 6.98 11.67 3.83
CA ARG A 68 7.29 12.70 4.82
C ARG A 68 6.04 13.36 5.37
N ARG A 69 5.01 13.56 4.55
CA ARG A 69 3.72 14.07 4.99
C ARG A 69 3.01 13.07 5.91
N LEU A 70 2.90 11.81 5.50
CA LEU A 70 2.32 10.75 6.32
C LEU A 70 3.08 10.55 7.65
N ALA A 71 4.40 10.74 7.65
CA ALA A 71 5.21 10.71 8.86
C ALA A 71 4.83 11.85 9.82
N ARG A 72 4.62 13.09 9.32
CA ARG A 72 4.15 14.21 10.16
C ARG A 72 2.78 13.95 10.77
N GLU A 73 1.86 13.38 10.00
CA GLU A 73 0.51 13.02 10.46
C GLU A 73 0.52 11.93 11.55
N THR A 74 1.63 11.22 11.72
CA THR A 74 1.81 10.16 12.72
C THR A 74 2.87 10.48 13.78
N ASP A 75 3.27 11.76 13.91
CA ASP A 75 4.36 12.22 14.80
C ASP A 75 5.68 11.43 14.62
N GLY A 76 5.98 11.02 13.38
CA GLY A 76 7.15 10.23 13.04
C GLY A 76 7.07 8.74 13.41
N ARG A 77 5.94 8.27 13.95
CA ARG A 77 5.74 6.84 14.31
C ARG A 77 5.53 5.93 13.10
N GLY A 78 5.31 6.51 11.94
CA GLY A 78 5.18 5.81 10.67
C GLY A 78 3.73 5.48 10.31
N TRP A 79 3.42 5.58 9.01
CA TRP A 79 2.06 5.44 8.49
C TRP A 79 1.49 4.02 8.60
N ALA A 80 2.37 3.01 8.59
CA ALA A 80 2.01 1.60 8.66
C ALA A 80 1.55 1.15 10.05
N ARG A 81 1.84 1.95 11.09
CA ARG A 81 1.56 1.62 12.49
C ARG A 81 0.12 1.16 12.70
N ASP A 82 -0.85 1.89 12.18
CA ASP A 82 -2.26 1.54 12.39
C ASP A 82 -2.78 0.57 11.34
N VAL A 83 -2.18 0.60 10.14
CA VAL A 83 -2.61 -0.17 8.97
C VAL A 83 -2.25 -1.65 9.08
N VAL A 84 -1.13 -1.99 9.72
CA VAL A 84 -0.61 -3.37 9.82
C VAL A 84 -1.57 -4.36 10.51
N GLU A 85 -2.52 -3.87 11.31
CA GLU A 85 -3.56 -4.71 11.94
C GLU A 85 -4.84 -4.84 11.08
N ARG A 86 -4.95 -4.07 10.00
CA ARG A 86 -6.14 -3.96 9.12
C ARG A 86 -5.81 -4.37 7.68
N LEU A 87 -5.07 -5.46 7.54
CA LEU A 87 -4.64 -6.00 6.25
C LEU A 87 -5.32 -7.34 5.94
N CYS A 88 -5.42 -7.71 4.67
CA CYS A 88 -5.84 -9.05 4.24
C CYS A 88 -4.80 -10.15 4.50
N VAL A 89 -4.11 -10.08 5.64
CA VAL A 89 -3.26 -11.12 6.21
C VAL A 89 -3.70 -11.44 7.63
N ASP A 90 -3.32 -12.60 8.15
CA ASP A 90 -3.38 -12.89 9.58
C ASP A 90 -2.26 -12.16 10.35
N ARG A 91 -2.24 -12.30 11.68
CA ARG A 91 -1.18 -11.69 12.51
C ARG A 91 0.22 -12.20 12.21
N SER A 92 0.34 -13.41 11.69
CA SER A 92 1.61 -14.02 11.28
C SER A 92 2.11 -13.52 9.93
N GLY A 93 1.26 -12.79 9.18
CA GLY A 93 1.54 -12.31 7.85
C GLY A 93 1.24 -13.33 6.75
N ASN A 94 0.42 -14.35 7.04
CA ASN A 94 -0.11 -15.26 6.02
C ASN A 94 -1.30 -14.60 5.33
N LEU A 95 -1.38 -14.74 4.00
CA LEU A 95 -2.54 -14.24 3.24
C LEU A 95 -3.81 -14.97 3.65
N LEU A 96 -4.89 -14.21 3.79
CA LEU A 96 -6.21 -14.78 3.99
C LEU A 96 -6.78 -15.19 2.63
N GLU A 97 -7.30 -16.40 2.52
CA GLU A 97 -8.05 -16.81 1.32
C GLU A 97 -9.28 -15.92 1.12
N THR A 98 -9.97 -15.62 2.23
CA THR A 98 -11.14 -14.76 2.26
C THR A 98 -10.85 -13.52 3.09
N CYS A 99 -11.04 -12.34 2.52
CA CYS A 99 -10.88 -11.05 3.18
C CYS A 99 -12.22 -10.34 3.31
N ASP A 100 -12.43 -9.69 4.45
CA ASP A 100 -13.51 -8.71 4.62
C ASP A 100 -12.93 -7.33 4.29
N ARG A 101 -13.32 -6.79 3.14
CA ARG A 101 -12.83 -5.50 2.62
C ARG A 101 -14.01 -4.56 2.50
N ASP A 102 -13.90 -3.40 3.15
CA ASP A 102 -14.93 -2.37 3.14
C ASP A 102 -16.33 -2.93 3.53
N GLY A 103 -16.35 -3.92 4.43
CA GLY A 103 -17.57 -4.60 4.92
C GLY A 103 -18.09 -5.72 4.02
N GLU A 104 -17.38 -6.08 2.96
CA GLU A 104 -17.77 -7.11 2.01
C GLU A 104 -16.77 -8.25 1.97
N ARG A 105 -17.28 -9.48 2.03
CA ARG A 105 -16.48 -10.69 2.00
C ARG A 105 -16.13 -11.07 0.56
N GLU A 106 -14.83 -11.12 0.26
CA GLU A 106 -14.31 -11.48 -1.06
C GLU A 106 -13.17 -12.51 -0.98
N ASN A 107 -12.95 -13.26 -2.07
CA ASN A 107 -11.73 -14.04 -2.23
C ASN A 107 -10.56 -13.09 -2.56
N TYR A 108 -9.46 -13.22 -1.81
CA TYR A 108 -8.33 -12.32 -1.95
C TYR A 108 -7.64 -12.45 -3.31
N LEU A 109 -7.47 -13.66 -3.84
CA LEU A 109 -6.76 -13.89 -5.10
C LEU A 109 -7.66 -13.80 -6.33
N ALA A 110 -8.94 -14.11 -6.18
CA ALA A 110 -9.92 -14.18 -7.27
C ALA A 110 -11.21 -13.42 -6.90
N PRO A 111 -11.17 -12.07 -6.89
CA PRO A 111 -12.36 -11.26 -6.62
C PRO A 111 -13.41 -11.50 -7.71
N ARG A 112 -14.69 -11.52 -7.31
CA ARG A 112 -15.82 -11.62 -8.25
C ARG A 112 -16.15 -10.27 -8.90
N ASP A 113 -15.89 -9.20 -8.18
CA ASP A 113 -16.21 -7.84 -8.54
C ASP A 113 -15.24 -6.86 -7.88
N HIS A 114 -15.31 -5.61 -8.33
CA HIS A 114 -14.60 -4.48 -7.74
C HIS A 114 -15.56 -3.36 -7.42
N ARG A 115 -15.37 -2.73 -6.26
CA ARG A 115 -16.08 -1.51 -5.90
C ARG A 115 -15.49 -0.34 -6.70
N VAL A 116 -16.33 0.37 -7.45
CA VAL A 116 -15.97 1.56 -8.22
C VAL A 116 -16.83 2.74 -7.79
N GLY A 117 -16.24 3.94 -7.80
CA GLY A 117 -16.98 5.19 -7.73
C GLY A 117 -17.09 5.77 -9.13
N VAL A 118 -18.28 6.23 -9.48
CA VAL A 118 -18.62 6.77 -10.79
C VAL A 118 -19.26 8.13 -10.57
N ALA A 119 -18.75 9.15 -11.25
CA ALA A 119 -19.20 10.52 -11.09
C ALA A 119 -19.25 11.23 -12.45
N LEU A 120 -20.07 12.26 -12.51
CA LEU A 120 -20.12 13.15 -13.66
C LEU A 120 -19.04 14.24 -13.50
N ALA A 121 -18.16 14.38 -14.48
CA ALA A 121 -17.12 15.40 -14.50
C ALA A 121 -17.40 16.42 -15.61
N GLY A 122 -17.12 17.70 -15.33
CA GLY A 122 -17.36 18.82 -16.22
C GLY A 122 -18.44 19.76 -15.70
N THR A 123 -18.93 20.66 -16.56
CA THR A 123 -19.98 21.62 -16.19
C THR A 123 -21.34 20.96 -16.36
N VAL A 124 -21.96 20.57 -15.25
CA VAL A 124 -23.29 19.94 -15.25
C VAL A 124 -24.35 21.01 -15.55
N PRO A 125 -25.22 20.82 -16.56
CA PRO A 125 -26.31 21.76 -16.84
C PRO A 125 -27.34 21.76 -15.71
N ALA A 126 -28.19 22.80 -15.68
CA ALA A 126 -29.37 22.78 -14.83
C ALA A 126 -30.18 21.50 -15.11
N ASN A 127 -30.55 20.77 -14.06
CA ASN A 127 -31.16 19.46 -14.16
C ASN A 127 -32.13 19.22 -13.00
N ASN A 128 -33.05 18.28 -13.20
CA ASN A 128 -34.01 17.81 -12.20
C ASN A 128 -33.60 16.46 -11.58
N GLY A 129 -32.36 16.02 -11.83
CA GLY A 129 -31.82 14.74 -11.37
C GLY A 129 -31.13 13.95 -12.47
N CYS A 130 -30.42 12.91 -12.05
CA CYS A 130 -29.73 11.98 -12.93
C CYS A 130 -30.18 10.54 -12.67
N ALA A 131 -30.48 9.82 -13.76
CA ALA A 131 -30.74 8.38 -13.74
C ALA A 131 -29.53 7.63 -14.30
N TRP A 132 -28.89 6.83 -13.47
CA TRP A 132 -27.76 5.99 -13.84
C TRP A 132 -28.23 4.57 -14.15
N SER A 133 -27.67 3.96 -15.19
CA SER A 133 -27.84 2.53 -15.50
C SER A 133 -26.48 1.86 -15.70
N PHE A 134 -26.31 0.68 -15.09
CA PHE A 134 -25.10 -0.14 -15.19
C PHE A 134 -25.49 -1.50 -15.78
N ASN A 135 -24.95 -1.80 -16.96
CA ASN A 135 -25.22 -3.04 -17.68
C ASN A 135 -23.93 -3.86 -17.81
N ASP A 136 -23.86 -4.99 -17.12
CA ASP A 136 -22.75 -5.95 -17.15
C ASP A 136 -23.00 -7.12 -18.14
N GLY A 137 -24.02 -6.99 -18.99
CA GLY A 137 -24.48 -8.01 -19.94
C GLY A 137 -25.52 -8.98 -19.36
N GLU A 138 -25.86 -8.87 -18.07
CA GLU A 138 -27.00 -9.55 -17.46
C GLU A 138 -28.19 -8.59 -17.34
N ALA A 139 -29.40 -9.10 -17.58
CA ALA A 139 -30.64 -8.31 -17.52
C ALA A 139 -31.44 -8.66 -16.24
N PRO A 140 -32.11 -7.69 -15.59
CA PRO A 140 -32.16 -6.26 -15.93
C PRO A 140 -30.89 -5.49 -15.48
N PRO A 141 -30.54 -4.37 -16.16
CA PRO A 141 -29.45 -3.51 -15.72
C PRO A 141 -29.74 -2.91 -14.35
N LYS A 142 -28.69 -2.58 -13.60
CA LYS A 142 -28.82 -1.92 -12.30
C LYS A 142 -29.09 -0.42 -12.50
N GLU A 143 -30.24 0.05 -12.04
CA GLU A 143 -30.65 1.46 -12.14
C GLU A 143 -30.54 2.18 -10.80
N ILE A 144 -30.04 3.42 -10.80
CA ILE A 144 -29.88 4.26 -9.61
C ILE A 144 -30.25 5.70 -9.97
N THR A 145 -31.19 6.30 -9.23
CA THR A 145 -31.50 7.74 -9.35
C THR A 145 -30.83 8.50 -8.21
N ALA A 146 -30.10 9.56 -8.54
CA ALA A 146 -29.39 10.41 -7.57
C ALA A 146 -29.21 11.84 -8.11
N ALA A 147 -28.65 12.74 -7.28
CA ALA A 147 -28.25 14.04 -7.80
C ALA A 147 -27.07 13.87 -8.78
N CYS A 148 -27.03 14.69 -9.83
CA CYS A 148 -25.96 14.61 -10.84
C CYS A 148 -24.56 14.93 -10.30
N THR A 149 -24.48 15.55 -9.13
CA THR A 149 -23.23 15.85 -8.41
C THR A 149 -22.75 14.72 -7.51
N ASP A 150 -23.58 13.71 -7.27
CA ASP A 150 -23.25 12.63 -6.35
C ASP A 150 -22.32 11.62 -7.01
N GLU A 151 -21.37 11.11 -6.23
CA GLU A 151 -20.62 9.92 -6.62
C GLU A 151 -21.46 8.67 -6.36
N ILE A 152 -21.66 7.87 -7.41
CA ILE A 152 -22.34 6.58 -7.34
C ILE A 152 -21.31 5.48 -7.08
N LYS A 153 -21.49 4.74 -5.98
CA LYS A 153 -20.65 3.58 -5.66
C LYS A 153 -21.36 2.29 -6.08
N VAL A 154 -20.78 1.55 -7.00
CA VAL A 154 -21.29 0.26 -7.47
C VAL A 154 -20.20 -0.81 -7.47
N ARG A 155 -20.62 -2.07 -7.54
CA ARG A 155 -19.72 -3.21 -7.71
C ARG A 155 -19.84 -3.68 -9.16
N VAL A 156 -18.72 -3.70 -9.88
CA VAL A 156 -18.64 -4.13 -11.28
C VAL A 156 -17.91 -5.47 -11.36
N ARG A 157 -18.40 -6.39 -12.19
CA ARG A 157 -17.83 -7.74 -12.26
C ARG A 157 -16.40 -7.72 -12.81
N TYR A 158 -15.57 -8.59 -12.25
CA TYR A 158 -14.25 -8.85 -12.78
C TYR A 158 -14.33 -9.56 -14.14
N GLY A 159 -13.43 -9.20 -15.06
CA GLY A 159 -13.25 -9.88 -16.34
C GLY A 159 -14.23 -9.49 -17.46
N ARG A 160 -15.19 -8.59 -17.23
CA ARG A 160 -16.12 -8.09 -18.25
C ARG A 160 -16.33 -6.58 -18.16
N PRO A 161 -16.46 -5.85 -19.28
CA PRO A 161 -16.82 -4.45 -19.26
C PRO A 161 -18.27 -4.26 -18.77
N THR A 162 -18.49 -3.23 -17.96
CA THR A 162 -19.82 -2.74 -17.58
C THR A 162 -20.09 -1.44 -18.31
N LEU A 163 -21.18 -1.37 -19.07
CA LEU A 163 -21.61 -0.12 -19.71
C LEU A 163 -22.36 0.73 -18.67
N ALA A 164 -21.76 1.86 -18.31
CA ALA A 164 -22.39 2.86 -17.46
C ALA A 164 -23.01 3.95 -18.34
N ALA A 165 -24.31 4.16 -18.21
CA ALA A 165 -25.02 5.25 -18.85
C ALA A 165 -25.65 6.15 -17.81
N ILE A 166 -25.71 7.45 -18.10
CA ILE A 166 -26.38 8.46 -17.30
C ILE A 166 -27.33 9.24 -18.19
N ASP A 167 -28.58 9.35 -17.76
CA ASP A 167 -29.59 10.21 -18.36
C ASP A 167 -29.80 11.42 -17.43
N ILE A 168 -29.35 12.58 -17.90
CA ILE A 168 -29.43 13.86 -17.18
C ILE A 168 -30.77 14.51 -17.54
N ILE A 169 -31.69 14.59 -16.58
CA ILE A 169 -33.04 15.08 -16.82
C ILE A 169 -33.02 16.61 -16.82
N LEU A 170 -33.27 17.22 -17.98
CA LEU A 170 -33.24 18.68 -18.14
C LEU A 170 -34.58 19.32 -17.74
N PRO A 171 -34.60 20.61 -17.37
CA PRO A 171 -35.84 21.31 -17.00
C PRO A 171 -36.90 21.38 -18.10
N ASP A 172 -36.51 21.23 -19.36
CA ASP A 172 -37.40 21.21 -20.52
C ASP A 172 -38.09 19.84 -20.75
N GLY A 173 -37.83 18.86 -19.86
CA GLY A 173 -38.38 17.52 -19.95
C GLY A 173 -37.60 16.58 -20.87
N THR A 174 -36.54 17.05 -21.54
CA THR A 174 -35.63 16.20 -22.31
C THR A 174 -34.57 15.58 -21.40
N ALA A 175 -33.88 14.55 -21.91
CA ALA A 175 -32.76 13.94 -21.21
C ALA A 175 -31.50 13.95 -22.07
N GLN A 176 -30.39 14.42 -21.50
CA GLN A 176 -29.08 14.29 -22.12
C GLN A 176 -28.43 12.99 -21.66
N ARG A 177 -28.13 12.08 -22.59
CA ARG A 177 -27.51 10.78 -22.30
C ARG A 177 -26.00 10.81 -22.53
N LEU A 178 -25.24 10.27 -21.58
CA LEU A 178 -23.83 9.92 -21.75
C LEU A 178 -23.63 8.44 -21.47
N VAL A 179 -22.63 7.84 -22.11
CA VAL A 179 -22.27 6.43 -21.93
C VAL A 179 -20.75 6.33 -21.81
N ASN A 180 -20.28 5.47 -20.92
CA ASN A 180 -18.88 5.12 -20.78
C ASN A 180 -18.73 3.65 -20.40
N GLU A 181 -17.60 3.05 -20.79
CA GLU A 181 -17.26 1.69 -20.42
C GLU A 181 -16.42 1.68 -19.14
N ILE A 182 -16.82 0.84 -18.20
CA ILE A 182 -16.08 0.56 -16.97
C ILE A 182 -15.48 -0.83 -17.10
N GLN A 183 -14.16 -0.91 -17.20
CA GLN A 183 -13.42 -2.17 -17.19
C GLN A 183 -12.25 -2.06 -16.23
N VAL A 184 -12.38 -2.69 -15.06
CA VAL A 184 -11.30 -2.70 -14.07
C VAL A 184 -10.16 -3.59 -14.55
N ARG A 185 -8.95 -3.03 -14.55
CA ARG A 185 -7.74 -3.81 -14.78
C ARG A 185 -7.26 -4.37 -13.45
N ASP A 186 -7.44 -5.67 -13.22
CA ASP A 186 -6.84 -6.36 -12.06
C ASP A 186 -5.43 -6.84 -12.41
N VAL A 187 -4.47 -6.59 -11.51
CA VAL A 187 -3.11 -7.13 -11.60
C VAL A 187 -2.72 -7.83 -10.32
N LEU A 188 -2.18 -9.04 -10.47
CA LEU A 188 -1.53 -9.79 -9.40
C LEU A 188 -0.02 -9.48 -9.41
N ILE A 189 0.50 -9.00 -8.29
CA ILE A 189 1.93 -8.73 -8.11
C ILE A 189 2.41 -9.56 -6.93
N ALA A 190 3.36 -10.48 -7.17
CA ALA A 190 4.03 -11.22 -6.10
C ALA A 190 5.43 -10.62 -5.84
N GLY A 191 5.69 -10.28 -4.58
CA GLY A 191 7.00 -9.80 -4.13
C GLY A 191 7.77 -10.92 -3.45
N LEU A 192 8.93 -11.31 -3.99
CA LEU A 192 9.79 -12.36 -3.47
C LEU A 192 11.21 -11.84 -3.29
N GLY A 193 11.96 -12.42 -2.35
CA GLY A 193 13.37 -12.09 -2.12
C GLY A 193 13.77 -12.23 -0.65
N ASP A 194 14.98 -11.74 -0.37
CA ASP A 194 15.64 -11.77 0.94
C ASP A 194 15.25 -10.58 1.83
N SER A 195 16.14 -10.17 2.73
CA SER A 195 15.97 -9.05 3.65
C SER A 195 15.71 -7.71 2.98
N ILE A 196 16.30 -7.46 1.79
CA ILE A 196 16.09 -6.22 1.05
C ILE A 196 14.65 -6.16 0.52
N ALA A 197 14.16 -7.28 0.00
CA ALA A 197 12.78 -7.41 -0.45
C ALA A 197 11.78 -7.41 0.72
N ALA A 198 12.13 -7.99 1.86
CA ALA A 198 11.29 -8.01 3.05
C ALA A 198 11.13 -6.61 3.67
N GLY A 199 12.08 -5.70 3.46
CA GLY A 199 12.12 -4.41 4.13
C GLY A 199 12.67 -4.50 5.54
N GLU A 200 13.61 -5.43 5.75
CA GLU A 200 14.27 -5.61 7.05
C GLU A 200 14.92 -4.30 7.52
N GLY A 201 14.88 -4.08 8.83
CA GLY A 201 15.37 -2.85 9.47
C GLY A 201 14.35 -1.72 9.56
N ASN A 202 13.19 -1.82 8.90
CA ASN A 202 12.12 -0.82 9.00
C ASN A 202 10.76 -1.46 9.35
N PRO A 203 10.50 -1.79 10.62
CA PRO A 203 9.25 -2.42 11.04
C PRO A 203 8.03 -1.49 10.97
N ASP A 204 6.83 -2.06 10.82
CA ASP A 204 5.56 -1.31 10.80
C ASP A 204 5.27 -0.59 12.13
N ARG A 205 5.70 -1.17 13.25
CA ARG A 205 5.83 -0.46 14.54
C ARG A 205 7.23 -0.70 15.11
N PRO A 206 8.06 0.35 15.27
CA PRO A 206 9.37 0.20 15.86
C PRO A 206 9.29 -0.14 17.35
N ILE A 207 10.36 -0.76 17.85
CA ILE A 207 10.57 -0.97 19.28
C ILE A 207 10.68 0.39 19.98
N ARG A 208 10.04 0.52 21.15
CA ARG A 208 10.32 1.63 22.06
C ARG A 208 11.61 1.34 22.81
N LEU A 209 12.57 2.26 22.74
CA LEU A 209 13.83 2.12 23.46
C LEU A 209 13.66 2.49 24.92
N SER A 210 14.34 1.75 25.79
CA SER A 210 14.48 2.02 27.21
C SER A 210 15.69 2.93 27.45
N ASP A 211 15.57 3.86 28.39
CA ASP A 211 16.69 4.68 28.88
C ASP A 211 17.68 3.83 29.71
N GLU A 212 17.22 2.68 30.23
CA GLU A 212 18.06 1.64 30.82
C GLU A 212 18.48 0.62 29.76
N GLY A 213 19.78 0.36 29.67
CA GLY A 213 20.35 -0.56 28.68
C GLY A 213 20.64 -1.96 29.19
N PHE A 214 20.88 -2.88 28.25
CA PHE A 214 21.51 -4.18 28.52
C PHE A 214 23.01 -4.01 28.66
N CYS A 215 23.57 -4.62 29.69
CA CYS A 215 24.99 -4.71 29.92
C CYS A 215 25.63 -5.70 28.93
N PHE A 216 26.74 -5.27 28.32
CA PHE A 216 27.60 -6.08 27.49
C PHE A 216 29.04 -5.96 28.00
N ARG A 217 29.77 -7.09 28.01
CA ARG A 217 31.20 -7.09 28.31
C ARG A 217 32.02 -6.92 27.04
N ARG A 218 33.01 -6.03 27.07
CA ARG A 218 34.01 -5.91 26.01
C ARG A 218 35.01 -7.07 26.11
N LEU A 219 35.62 -7.40 24.98
CA LEU A 219 36.86 -8.17 24.91
C LEU A 219 37.96 -7.32 25.58
N GLY A 220 38.16 -7.49 26.89
CA GLY A 220 39.00 -6.63 27.73
C GLY A 220 38.42 -6.29 29.11
N GLY A 221 37.20 -6.74 29.42
CA GLY A 221 36.67 -6.77 30.78
C GLY A 221 35.88 -5.53 31.22
N SER A 222 35.88 -4.45 30.44
CA SER A 222 34.99 -3.29 30.70
C SER A 222 33.56 -3.55 30.22
N GLU A 223 32.61 -2.97 30.93
CA GLU A 223 31.18 -3.08 30.64
C GLU A 223 30.70 -1.86 29.83
N TYR A 224 29.69 -2.07 28.98
CA TYR A 224 28.98 -1.01 28.30
C TYR A 224 27.52 -1.37 28.12
N PHE A 225 26.66 -0.35 28.06
CA PHE A 225 25.21 -0.55 27.98
C PHE A 225 24.69 -0.21 26.59
N ARG A 226 23.81 -1.06 26.05
CA ARG A 226 23.07 -0.79 24.80
C ARG A 226 21.59 -0.62 25.10
N PRO A 227 20.86 0.25 24.39
CA PRO A 227 19.44 0.46 24.65
C PRO A 227 18.65 -0.84 24.71
N GLY A 228 17.86 -1.01 25.78
CA GLY A 228 16.92 -2.12 25.92
C GLY A 228 15.57 -1.81 25.29
N ARG A 229 14.63 -2.76 25.41
CA ARG A 229 13.22 -2.55 25.05
C ARG A 229 12.49 -1.91 26.23
N ALA A 230 11.79 -0.80 26.00
CA ALA A 230 10.97 -0.15 27.02
C ALA A 230 9.91 -1.13 27.54
N GLY A 231 9.73 -1.17 28.87
CA GLY A 231 8.80 -2.11 29.51
C GLY A 231 9.29 -3.56 29.59
N PHE A 232 10.54 -3.85 29.20
CA PHE A 232 11.17 -5.12 29.52
C PHE A 232 11.66 -5.10 30.98
N GLY A 233 11.08 -5.99 31.79
CA GLY A 233 11.39 -6.13 33.22
C GLY A 233 12.28 -7.33 33.58
N GLY A 234 12.89 -8.00 32.59
CA GLY A 234 13.87 -9.04 32.86
C GLY A 234 15.26 -8.48 33.19
N ASN A 235 16.20 -9.35 33.55
CA ASN A 235 17.55 -8.97 33.89
C ASN A 235 18.27 -8.30 32.70
N LYS A 236 18.94 -7.18 32.99
CA LYS A 236 19.71 -6.38 32.02
C LYS A 236 21.20 -6.31 32.39
N SER A 237 21.62 -6.99 33.45
CA SER A 237 23.00 -6.97 33.95
C SER A 237 23.90 -7.95 33.20
N CYS A 238 25.22 -7.83 33.39
CA CYS A 238 26.20 -8.75 32.82
C CYS A 238 26.31 -10.06 33.62
N GLU A 239 25.52 -10.22 34.68
CA GLU A 239 25.52 -11.39 35.56
C GLU A 239 24.42 -12.35 35.14
N THR A 240 24.80 -13.61 34.88
CA THR A 240 23.85 -14.71 34.72
C THR A 240 23.33 -15.09 36.11
N VAL A 241 22.07 -14.78 36.40
CA VAL A 241 21.40 -15.23 37.62
C VAL A 241 20.84 -16.64 37.37
N PRO A 242 21.20 -17.67 38.16
CA PRO A 242 20.64 -19.01 37.98
C PRO A 242 19.12 -19.02 38.12
N GLY A 243 18.39 -19.56 37.14
CA GLY A 243 16.92 -19.57 37.11
C GLY A 243 16.28 -18.37 36.39
N ASP A 244 17.09 -17.46 35.85
CA ASP A 244 16.68 -16.33 35.01
C ASP A 244 16.50 -16.75 33.53
N ASP A 245 15.91 -17.94 33.34
CA ASP A 245 15.55 -18.48 32.02
C ASP A 245 14.24 -17.83 31.52
N GLY A 246 13.57 -17.08 32.39
CA GLY A 246 12.40 -16.27 32.08
C GLY A 246 12.83 -14.86 31.69
N ARG A 247 12.51 -14.33 30.51
CA ARG A 247 11.21 -14.43 29.85
C ARG A 247 11.42 -14.11 28.36
N THR A 248 11.76 -15.10 27.53
CA THR A 248 11.72 -14.98 26.06
C THR A 248 10.38 -14.43 25.58
N SER A 249 9.29 -14.75 26.29
CA SER A 249 7.97 -14.19 26.05
C SER A 249 7.87 -12.68 26.34
N ASP A 250 8.44 -12.18 27.43
CA ASP A 250 8.42 -10.74 27.76
C ASP A 250 9.28 -9.93 26.81
N TRP A 251 10.45 -10.46 26.46
CA TRP A 251 11.27 -9.89 25.42
C TRP A 251 10.49 -9.81 24.10
N ALA A 252 9.90 -10.92 23.65
CA ALA A 252 9.11 -11.00 22.43
C ALA A 252 7.85 -10.12 22.45
N ARG A 253 7.24 -9.89 23.62
CA ARG A 253 6.10 -8.96 23.78
C ARG A 253 6.47 -7.53 23.42
N GLN A 254 7.70 -7.12 23.73
CA GLN A 254 8.22 -5.78 23.42
C GLN A 254 8.94 -5.71 22.05
N SER A 255 8.83 -6.75 21.21
CA SER A 255 9.37 -6.73 19.83
C SER A 255 8.72 -5.65 18.98
N ALA A 256 9.40 -5.32 17.88
CA ALA A 256 8.78 -4.60 16.79
C ALA A 256 7.58 -5.35 16.23
N ARG A 257 6.64 -4.60 15.64
CA ARG A 257 5.56 -5.18 14.82
C ARG A 257 5.98 -5.13 13.36
N TRP A 258 5.95 -6.28 12.72
CA TRP A 258 6.20 -6.50 11.29
C TRP A 258 4.93 -7.04 10.65
N LEU A 259 4.64 -6.76 9.38
CA LEU A 259 3.63 -7.43 8.55
C LEU A 259 3.73 -8.95 8.71
N SER A 260 4.96 -9.49 8.73
CA SER A 260 5.25 -10.85 9.16
C SER A 260 6.48 -10.87 10.05
N GLY A 261 6.31 -11.25 11.32
CA GLY A 261 7.41 -11.36 12.29
C GLY A 261 8.43 -12.42 11.88
N ALA A 262 7.97 -13.60 11.45
CA ALA A 262 8.84 -14.70 11.05
C ALA A 262 9.82 -14.34 9.91
N CYS A 263 9.42 -13.40 9.05
CA CYS A 263 10.15 -12.98 7.86
C CYS A 263 10.78 -11.58 7.94
N HIS A 264 10.57 -10.85 9.05
CA HIS A 264 10.80 -9.40 9.14
C HIS A 264 10.23 -8.64 7.92
N ARG A 265 9.04 -9.07 7.48
CA ARG A 265 8.37 -8.47 6.32
C ARG A 265 7.68 -7.20 6.76
N SER A 266 7.80 -6.13 5.99
CA SER A 266 7.29 -4.80 6.34
C SER A 266 6.48 -4.18 5.20
N LEU A 267 5.46 -3.37 5.54
CA LEU A 267 4.78 -2.53 4.55
C LEU A 267 5.70 -1.46 3.95
N TYR A 268 6.83 -1.18 4.60
CA TYR A 268 7.87 -0.29 4.09
C TYR A 268 8.85 -0.96 3.12
N SER A 269 8.68 -2.24 2.80
CA SER A 269 9.44 -2.89 1.72
C SER A 269 9.24 -2.15 0.40
N TYR A 270 10.31 -2.07 -0.41
CA TYR A 270 10.23 -1.39 -1.70
C TYR A 270 9.19 -2.04 -2.62
N GLN A 271 9.00 -3.37 -2.53
CA GLN A 271 8.02 -4.10 -3.33
C GLN A 271 6.58 -3.68 -2.96
N THR A 272 6.27 -3.60 -1.66
CA THR A 272 4.95 -3.12 -1.19
C THR A 272 4.73 -1.67 -1.60
N ARG A 273 5.71 -0.80 -1.36
CA ARG A 273 5.63 0.63 -1.70
C ARG A 273 5.43 0.87 -3.19
N THR A 274 6.11 0.11 -4.05
CA THR A 274 5.93 0.18 -5.50
C THR A 274 4.53 -0.28 -5.92
N ALA A 275 4.05 -1.40 -5.38
CA ALA A 275 2.70 -1.90 -5.67
C ALA A 275 1.61 -0.92 -5.22
N LEU A 276 1.79 -0.29 -4.05
CA LEU A 276 0.91 0.75 -3.53
C LEU A 276 0.97 2.03 -4.38
N ALA A 277 2.16 2.48 -4.78
CA ALA A 277 2.32 3.65 -5.65
C ALA A 277 1.62 3.43 -7.00
N LEU A 278 1.78 2.25 -7.60
CA LEU A 278 1.10 1.88 -8.83
C LEU A 278 -0.43 1.97 -8.68
N ALA A 279 -0.97 1.47 -7.55
CA ALA A 279 -2.40 1.57 -7.25
C ALA A 279 -2.87 3.02 -7.07
N VAL A 280 -2.06 3.87 -6.44
CA VAL A 280 -2.36 5.30 -6.25
C VAL A 280 -2.36 6.07 -7.57
N GLU A 281 -1.40 5.79 -8.45
CA GLU A 281 -1.22 6.48 -9.73
C GLU A 281 -2.22 6.04 -10.81
N SER A 282 -2.83 4.86 -10.67
CA SER A 282 -3.71 4.27 -11.68
C SER A 282 -5.17 4.16 -11.19
N PRO A 283 -6.08 5.09 -11.57
CA PRO A 283 -7.47 5.10 -11.07
C PRO A 283 -8.31 3.89 -11.47
N HIS A 284 -7.99 3.27 -12.61
CA HIS A 284 -8.74 2.14 -13.18
C HIS A 284 -8.13 0.76 -12.85
N LEU A 285 -7.13 0.73 -11.97
CA LEU A 285 -6.37 -0.46 -11.62
C LEU A 285 -6.76 -0.98 -10.24
N ALA A 286 -6.90 -2.30 -10.10
CA ALA A 286 -6.90 -2.99 -8.81
C ALA A 286 -5.61 -3.81 -8.69
N VAL A 287 -4.85 -3.60 -7.60
CA VAL A 287 -3.58 -4.29 -7.33
C VAL A 287 -3.79 -5.32 -6.24
N THR A 288 -3.67 -6.59 -6.62
CA THR A 288 -3.62 -7.74 -5.71
C THR A 288 -2.15 -8.03 -5.40
N PHE A 289 -1.69 -7.72 -4.19
CA PHE A 289 -0.28 -7.89 -3.83
C PHE A 289 -0.06 -9.13 -2.94
N ILE A 290 0.89 -9.98 -3.31
CA ILE A 290 1.30 -11.16 -2.54
C ILE A 290 2.70 -10.91 -1.95
N PRO A 291 2.80 -10.56 -0.66
CA PRO A 291 4.09 -10.31 -0.03
C PRO A 291 4.71 -11.64 0.42
N LEU A 292 5.70 -12.18 -0.30
CA LEU A 292 6.36 -13.47 0.03
C LEU A 292 7.82 -13.32 0.44
N ALA A 293 8.39 -12.12 0.32
CA ALA A 293 9.77 -11.86 0.73
C ALA A 293 10.02 -12.22 2.21
N CYS A 294 11.20 -12.77 2.48
CA CYS A 294 11.58 -13.26 3.79
C CYS A 294 13.07 -13.06 4.05
N SER A 295 13.38 -12.41 5.17
CA SER A 295 14.77 -12.13 5.56
C SER A 295 15.55 -13.41 5.80
N GLY A 296 16.76 -13.49 5.27
CA GLY A 296 17.59 -14.71 5.32
C GLY A 296 17.26 -15.76 4.25
N ALA A 297 16.30 -15.51 3.35
CA ALA A 297 16.03 -16.40 2.24
C ALA A 297 17.17 -16.38 1.20
N THR A 298 17.50 -17.56 0.69
CA THR A 298 18.34 -17.82 -0.48
C THR A 298 17.50 -18.57 -1.53
N VAL A 299 18.10 -18.96 -2.66
CA VAL A 299 17.38 -19.74 -3.68
C VAL A 299 17.01 -21.13 -3.14
N ASP A 300 17.95 -21.81 -2.50
CA ASP A 300 17.76 -23.15 -1.93
C ASP A 300 16.92 -23.13 -0.65
N ILE A 301 17.11 -22.13 0.22
CA ILE A 301 16.42 -22.01 1.51
C ILE A 301 15.44 -20.84 1.47
N GLY A 302 14.15 -21.09 1.70
CA GLY A 302 13.10 -20.05 1.76
C GLY A 302 12.41 -19.78 0.43
N PHE A 303 13.11 -19.88 -0.70
CA PHE A 303 12.46 -19.85 -2.01
C PHE A 303 12.00 -21.25 -2.46
N LEU A 304 12.93 -22.21 -2.59
CA LEU A 304 12.59 -23.61 -2.91
C LEU A 304 12.33 -24.47 -1.67
N GLY A 305 13.14 -24.28 -0.63
CA GLY A 305 13.06 -25.02 0.63
C GLY A 305 12.41 -24.22 1.77
N ASN A 306 12.28 -24.85 2.94
CA ASN A 306 11.74 -24.19 4.13
C ASN A 306 12.77 -23.26 4.77
N LEU A 307 12.32 -22.12 5.28
CA LEU A 307 13.12 -21.20 6.09
C LEU A 307 12.63 -21.20 7.54
N ARG A 308 13.57 -21.23 8.49
CA ARG A 308 13.26 -21.12 9.91
C ARG A 308 12.84 -19.69 10.24
N ALA A 309 11.75 -19.55 10.99
CA ALA A 309 11.28 -18.25 11.46
C ALA A 309 12.34 -17.52 12.30
N LEU A 310 12.57 -16.24 12.00
CA LEU A 310 13.52 -15.38 12.71
C LEU A 310 12.97 -14.90 14.06
N GLU A 311 11.68 -14.54 14.09
CA GLU A 311 10.96 -14.17 15.30
C GLU A 311 9.66 -14.97 15.43
N CYS A 312 9.06 -14.95 16.63
CA CYS A 312 7.74 -15.51 16.86
C CYS A 312 6.74 -14.97 15.82
N PRO A 313 5.79 -15.77 15.31
CA PRO A 313 4.86 -15.32 14.28
C PRO A 313 3.96 -14.15 14.70
N SER A 314 3.68 -13.98 15.99
CA SER A 314 2.90 -12.84 16.54
C SER A 314 3.71 -12.00 17.53
N PRO A 315 4.80 -11.32 17.12
CA PRO A 315 5.60 -10.49 18.01
C PRO A 315 5.01 -9.07 18.10
N GLY A 316 5.32 -8.35 19.20
CA GLY A 316 4.91 -6.96 19.36
C GLY A 316 3.47 -6.75 19.89
N ALA A 317 3.00 -7.64 20.77
CA ALA A 317 1.70 -7.52 21.45
C ALA A 317 1.69 -6.49 22.60
N GLY A 318 2.81 -5.85 22.92
CA GLY A 318 2.87 -4.74 23.87
C GLY A 318 2.19 -3.49 23.32
N GLY A 319 0.86 -3.44 23.38
CA GLY A 319 0.11 -2.19 23.20
C GLY A 319 -0.11 -1.46 24.53
N PRO A 320 -0.63 -0.22 24.51
CA PRO A 320 -0.56 0.81 23.47
C PRO A 320 0.79 1.57 23.42
#